data_AF-A0AAD3NFL4-F1
#
_entry.id   AF-A0AAD3NFL4-F1
#
_cell.length_a   1.000
_cell.length_b   1.000
_cell.length_c   1.000
_cell.angle_alpha   90.00
_cell.angle_beta   90.00
_cell.angle_gamma   90.00
#
_symmetry.space_group_name_H-M   'P 1'
#
loop_
_entity.id
_entity.type
_entity.pdbx_description
1 polymer ?
#
loop_
_entity_poly.entity_id
_entity_poly.type
_entity_poly.pdbx_seq_one_letter_code
_entity_poly.pdbx_strand_id
1 'polypeptide(L)'
;TAIASRVTCRVLAMDLRGHGATLVRQSDDFSTQTMSSDVANVIRACYGETPPPIVLIGHGVGGAIAVHTASNMLLPTTVGLVAIDVVEGSAMDALHSIQNFLKGRPKSFKSMDHAIEWSVKSGQIRNLESARVSMVGQIKRCEVEEADTLEQASPVTDVVVERNEEFYDQSYVNDKENAASESVYKWRIDLSKSEKYWDGWFRGTSNLFLACNLPKLLLLAGIDRLDRDLTIGQMQGKFMMQVLPLWSCSARGQTRQVAEAVALSC
;
A
#
# COMPACT_ATOMS: atom_id res chain seq x y z
N THR A 1 5.35 16.58 -11.27
CA THR A 1 5.02 15.16 -11.51
C THR A 1 4.92 14.90 -13.01
N ALA A 2 5.02 13.65 -13.49
CA ALA A 2 4.96 13.35 -14.93
C ALA A 2 3.65 13.78 -15.62
N ILE A 3 2.56 13.92 -14.85
CA ILE A 3 1.27 14.44 -15.31
C ILE A 3 1.26 15.98 -15.40
N ALA A 4 1.83 16.68 -14.42
CA ALA A 4 1.89 18.14 -14.40
C ALA A 4 2.78 18.72 -15.52
N SER A 5 3.64 17.91 -16.14
CA SER A 5 4.39 18.31 -17.34
C SER A 5 3.60 18.15 -18.64
N ARG A 6 2.40 17.56 -18.59
CA ARG A 6 1.54 17.28 -19.76
C ARG A 6 0.28 18.12 -19.75
N VAL A 7 -0.29 18.36 -18.57
CA VAL A 7 -1.51 19.12 -18.37
C VAL A 7 -1.36 20.07 -17.18
N THR A 8 -2.10 21.19 -17.21
CA THR A 8 -2.16 22.11 -16.07
C THR A 8 -3.07 21.51 -15.00
N CYS A 9 -2.49 20.94 -13.95
CA CYS A 9 -3.23 20.33 -12.86
C CYS A 9 -2.55 20.54 -11.50
N ARG A 10 -3.33 20.34 -10.43
CA ARG A 10 -2.82 20.20 -9.06
C ARG A 10 -2.91 18.74 -8.65
N VAL A 11 -1.93 18.27 -7.89
CA VAL A 11 -1.87 16.89 -7.41
C VAL A 11 -1.91 16.89 -5.89
N LEU A 12 -2.89 16.20 -5.33
CA LEU A 12 -2.97 15.88 -3.90
C LEU A 12 -2.81 14.36 -3.76
N ALA A 13 -1.63 13.93 -3.30
CA ALA A 13 -1.38 12.53 -2.96
C ALA A 13 -1.58 12.35 -1.46
N MET A 14 -2.63 11.64 -1.07
CA MET A 14 -3.01 11.45 0.33
C MET A 14 -2.57 10.07 0.82
N ASP A 15 -1.95 10.05 2.00
CA ASP A 15 -1.77 8.82 2.78
C ASP A 15 -3.11 8.43 3.42
N LEU A 16 -3.70 7.31 3.00
CA LEU A 16 -4.92 6.78 3.63
C LEU A 16 -4.66 6.37 5.09
N ARG A 17 -5.72 6.24 5.88
CA ARG A 17 -5.60 5.75 7.26
C ARG A 17 -4.79 4.46 7.36
N GLY A 18 -3.96 4.35 8.40
CA GLY A 18 -3.05 3.24 8.62
C GLY A 18 -1.88 3.15 7.63
N HIS A 19 -1.78 4.06 6.66
CA HIS A 19 -0.71 4.11 5.66
C HIS A 19 0.13 5.38 5.82
N GLY A 20 1.37 5.33 5.34
CA GLY A 20 2.31 6.46 5.34
C GLY A 20 2.38 7.20 6.68
N ALA A 21 2.32 8.53 6.67
CA ALA A 21 2.43 9.33 7.88
C ALA A 21 1.09 9.60 8.60
N THR A 22 -0.02 9.06 8.09
CA THR A 22 -1.36 9.37 8.61
C THR A 22 -1.59 8.77 10.00
N LEU A 23 -1.92 9.65 10.95
CA LEU A 23 -2.31 9.28 12.32
C LEU A 23 -3.82 9.47 12.49
N VAL A 24 -4.48 8.46 13.04
CA VAL A 24 -5.91 8.47 13.35
C VAL A 24 -6.11 8.00 14.79
N ARG A 25 -7.18 8.46 15.44
CA ARG A 25 -7.50 8.04 16.81
C ARG A 25 -7.85 6.56 16.90
N GLN A 26 -8.64 6.08 15.94
CA GLN A 26 -9.03 4.67 15.81
C GLN A 26 -8.40 4.10 14.55
N SER A 27 -7.33 3.33 14.71
CA SER A 27 -6.48 2.83 13.62
C SER A 27 -6.86 1.45 13.08
N ASP A 28 -7.89 0.82 13.62
CA ASP A 28 -8.28 -0.57 13.30
C ASP A 28 -9.52 -0.67 12.40
N ASP A 29 -10.20 0.45 12.14
CA ASP A 29 -11.34 0.51 11.22
C ASP A 29 -10.88 0.88 9.80
N PHE A 30 -10.96 -0.08 8.88
CA PHE A 30 -10.70 0.13 7.45
C PHE A 30 -11.95 -0.08 6.59
N SER A 31 -13.15 0.11 7.15
CA SER A 31 -14.39 0.05 6.37
C SER A 31 -14.41 1.07 5.22
N THR A 32 -15.13 0.77 4.15
CA THR A 32 -15.27 1.68 3.00
C THR A 32 -15.88 3.00 3.39
N GLN A 33 -16.83 2.99 4.33
CA GLN A 33 -17.49 4.18 4.87
C GLN A 33 -16.48 5.10 5.55
N THR A 34 -15.67 4.57 6.45
CA THR A 34 -14.69 5.38 7.18
C THR A 34 -13.59 5.87 6.26
N MET A 35 -13.03 5.01 5.40
CA MET A 35 -11.97 5.41 4.47
C MET A 35 -12.43 6.43 3.43
N SER A 36 -13.65 6.33 2.89
CA SER A 36 -14.21 7.33 1.97
C SER A 36 -14.54 8.64 2.66
N SER A 37 -15.02 8.60 3.91
CA SER A 37 -15.24 9.78 4.73
C SER A 37 -13.93 10.50 5.03
N ASP A 38 -12.85 9.77 5.31
CA ASP A 38 -11.52 10.36 5.51
C ASP A 38 -11.04 11.13 4.26
N VAL A 39 -11.23 10.59 3.05
CA VAL A 39 -10.91 11.29 1.79
C VAL A 39 -11.66 12.62 1.71
N ALA A 40 -12.97 12.61 1.97
CA ALA A 40 -13.79 13.81 1.91
C ALA A 40 -13.40 14.84 2.97
N ASN A 41 -13.09 14.39 4.19
CA ASN A 41 -12.66 15.25 5.29
C ASN A 41 -11.31 15.92 5.00
N VAL A 42 -10.36 15.20 4.41
CA VAL A 42 -9.07 15.78 4.02
C VAL A 42 -9.25 16.84 2.95
N ILE A 43 -10.07 16.58 1.93
CA ILE A 43 -10.34 17.57 0.86
C ILE A 43 -11.02 18.81 1.42
N ARG A 44 -12.02 18.65 2.30
CA ARG A 44 -12.66 19.78 2.98
C ARG A 44 -11.68 20.56 3.85
N ALA A 45 -10.78 19.88 4.55
CA ALA A 45 -9.75 20.55 5.35
C ALA A 45 -8.74 21.33 4.47
N CYS A 46 -8.40 20.81 3.28
CA CYS A 46 -7.45 21.46 2.37
C CYS A 46 -8.05 22.63 1.59
N TYR A 47 -9.33 22.56 1.21
CA TYR A 47 -9.94 23.49 0.26
C TYR A 47 -11.22 24.19 0.76
N GLY A 48 -11.69 23.87 1.97
CA GLY A 48 -12.93 24.40 2.53
C GLY A 48 -14.18 23.77 1.92
N GLU A 49 -15.30 24.50 2.01
CA GLU A 49 -16.62 24.04 1.54
C GLU A 49 -16.78 24.06 0.01
N THR A 50 -15.91 24.79 -0.70
CA THR A 50 -15.93 24.90 -2.16
C THR A 50 -14.62 24.39 -2.76
N PRO A 51 -14.37 23.07 -2.72
CA PRO A 51 -13.18 22.50 -3.34
C PRO A 51 -13.18 22.76 -4.86
N PRO A 52 -11.99 22.79 -5.50
CA PRO A 52 -11.91 22.87 -6.96
C PRO A 52 -12.51 21.61 -7.62
N PRO A 53 -12.66 21.59 -8.97
CA PRO A 53 -12.95 20.37 -9.70
C PRO A 53 -11.92 19.27 -9.37
N ILE A 54 -12.39 18.08 -9.03
CA ILE A 54 -11.54 16.96 -8.58
C ILE A 54 -11.70 15.76 -9.51
N VAL A 55 -10.58 15.19 -9.93
CA VAL A 55 -10.53 13.85 -10.53
C VAL A 55 -10.00 12.89 -9.47
N LEU A 56 -10.81 11.91 -9.07
CA LEU A 56 -10.40 10.88 -8.13
C LEU A 56 -9.61 9.81 -8.87
N ILE A 57 -8.41 9.48 -8.38
CA ILE A 57 -7.54 8.45 -8.95
C ILE A 57 -7.14 7.48 -7.84
N GLY A 58 -7.39 6.19 -8.03
CA GLY A 58 -7.06 5.19 -7.00
C GLY A 58 -6.62 3.85 -7.59
N HIS A 59 -5.66 3.21 -6.92
CA HIS A 59 -5.10 1.89 -7.27
C HIS A 59 -5.45 0.83 -6.21
N GLY A 60 -5.87 -0.36 -6.66
CA GLY A 60 -6.25 -1.46 -5.78
C GLY A 60 -7.29 -1.00 -4.75
N VAL A 61 -6.99 -1.14 -3.46
CA VAL A 61 -7.81 -0.59 -2.37
C VAL A 61 -8.14 0.89 -2.55
N GLY A 62 -7.17 1.71 -2.96
CA GLY A 62 -7.41 3.13 -3.15
C GLY A 62 -8.42 3.41 -4.28
N GLY A 63 -8.49 2.53 -5.29
CA GLY A 63 -9.46 2.65 -6.37
C GLY A 63 -10.87 2.24 -5.94
N ALA A 64 -11.00 1.19 -5.13
CA ALA A 64 -12.24 0.86 -4.45
C ALA A 64 -12.75 2.04 -3.60
N ILE A 65 -11.89 2.62 -2.76
CA ILE A 65 -12.25 3.77 -1.94
C ILE A 65 -12.62 4.99 -2.80
N ALA A 66 -11.94 5.22 -3.92
CA ALA A 66 -12.30 6.28 -4.87
C ALA A 66 -13.71 6.06 -5.46
N VAL A 67 -14.04 4.83 -5.87
CA VAL A 67 -15.39 4.45 -6.35
C VAL A 67 -16.44 4.70 -5.27
N HIS A 68 -16.22 4.25 -4.03
CA HIS A 68 -17.15 4.48 -2.92
C HIS A 68 -17.31 5.97 -2.60
N THR A 69 -16.22 6.75 -2.64
CA THR A 69 -16.27 8.20 -2.40
C THR A 69 -17.11 8.91 -3.46
N ALA A 70 -16.93 8.55 -4.74
CA ALA A 70 -17.70 9.10 -5.86
C ALA A 70 -19.18 8.66 -5.80
N SER A 71 -19.44 7.37 -5.61
CA SER A 71 -20.79 6.80 -5.60
C SER A 71 -21.64 7.32 -4.45
N ASN A 72 -21.03 7.57 -3.29
CA ASN A 72 -21.72 8.15 -2.12
C ASN A 72 -21.85 9.68 -2.22
N MET A 73 -21.40 10.29 -3.33
CA MET A 73 -21.46 11.73 -3.56
C MET A 73 -20.85 12.57 -2.42
N LEU A 74 -19.81 12.05 -1.77
CA LEU A 74 -19.15 12.74 -0.64
C LEU A 74 -18.40 14.00 -1.09
N LEU A 75 -18.12 14.10 -2.39
CA LEU A 75 -17.39 15.19 -3.03
C LEU A 75 -18.17 15.67 -4.25
N PRO A 76 -19.09 16.64 -4.09
CA PRO A 76 -19.93 17.12 -5.19
C PRO A 76 -19.16 17.74 -6.37
N THR A 77 -17.92 18.16 -6.15
CA THR A 77 -17.06 18.74 -7.20
C THR A 77 -16.22 17.68 -7.94
N THR A 78 -16.49 16.39 -7.73
CA THR A 78 -15.85 15.32 -8.49
C THR A 78 -16.33 15.36 -9.94
N VAL A 79 -15.39 15.54 -10.86
CA VAL A 79 -15.64 15.65 -12.31
C VAL A 79 -15.14 14.44 -13.10
N GLY A 80 -14.40 13.52 -12.47
CA GLY A 80 -13.91 12.31 -13.12
C GLY A 80 -13.43 11.26 -12.12
N LEU A 81 -13.42 10.01 -12.56
CA LEU A 81 -13.02 8.86 -11.75
C LEU A 81 -12.07 7.95 -12.55
N VAL A 82 -10.89 7.69 -11.99
CA VAL A 82 -9.88 6.79 -12.55
C VAL A 82 -9.64 5.64 -11.57
N ALA A 83 -9.99 4.43 -12.00
CA ALA A 83 -9.75 3.21 -11.26
C ALA A 83 -8.59 2.43 -11.89
N ILE A 84 -7.65 2.00 -11.04
CA ILE A 84 -6.40 1.36 -11.45
C ILE A 84 -6.34 -0.04 -10.85
N ASP A 85 -6.39 -1.05 -11.71
CA ASP A 85 -6.38 -2.47 -11.32
C ASP A 85 -7.47 -2.82 -10.28
N VAL A 86 -8.68 -2.28 -10.48
CA VAL A 86 -9.86 -2.55 -9.64
C VAL A 86 -10.90 -3.26 -10.48
N VAL A 87 -10.99 -4.58 -10.30
CA VAL A 87 -12.06 -5.40 -10.87
C VAL A 87 -12.55 -6.36 -9.81
N GLU A 88 -13.85 -6.37 -9.54
CA GLU A 88 -14.46 -7.15 -8.47
C GLU A 88 -14.13 -8.63 -8.60
N GLY A 89 -14.44 -9.26 -9.74
CA GLY A 89 -14.24 -10.71 -9.93
C GLY A 89 -12.81 -11.15 -9.64
N SER A 90 -11.83 -10.54 -10.33
CA SER A 90 -10.41 -10.88 -10.12
C SER A 90 -9.89 -10.52 -8.73
N ALA A 91 -10.39 -9.44 -8.11
CA ALA A 91 -9.99 -9.07 -6.76
C ALA A 91 -10.47 -10.11 -5.74
N MET A 92 -11.71 -10.56 -5.86
CA MET A 92 -12.31 -11.57 -4.99
C MET A 92 -11.58 -12.92 -5.09
N ASP A 93 -11.22 -13.33 -6.30
CA ASP A 93 -10.43 -14.55 -6.54
C ASP A 93 -9.01 -14.45 -5.96
N ALA A 94 -8.42 -13.25 -5.96
CA ALA A 94 -7.06 -13.01 -5.50
C ALA A 94 -6.91 -12.88 -3.98
N LEU A 95 -8.00 -12.71 -3.21
CA LEU A 95 -7.94 -12.47 -1.76
C LEU A 95 -7.14 -13.57 -1.01
N HIS A 96 -7.37 -14.84 -1.36
CA HIS A 96 -6.64 -15.97 -0.78
C HIS A 96 -5.15 -15.96 -1.14
N SER A 97 -4.80 -15.50 -2.35
CA SER A 97 -3.40 -15.37 -2.77
C SER A 97 -2.68 -14.26 -2.01
N ILE A 98 -3.37 -13.15 -1.72
CA ILE A 98 -2.84 -12.02 -0.96
C ILE A 98 -2.47 -12.44 0.48
N GLN A 99 -3.29 -13.27 1.11
CA GLN A 99 -2.99 -13.86 2.43
C GLN A 99 -1.66 -14.62 2.44
N ASN A 100 -1.45 -15.49 1.45
CA ASN A 100 -0.22 -16.28 1.34
C ASN A 100 0.99 -15.39 1.05
N PHE A 101 0.82 -14.41 0.17
CA PHE A 101 1.85 -13.42 -0.11
C PHE A 101 2.23 -12.61 1.15
N LEU A 102 1.25 -12.18 1.95
CA LEU A 102 1.47 -11.47 3.22
C LEU A 102 2.24 -12.31 4.23
N LYS A 103 1.87 -13.59 4.38
CA LYS A 103 2.54 -14.54 5.29
C LYS A 103 3.99 -14.82 4.88
N GLY A 104 4.29 -14.79 3.58
CA GLY A 104 5.63 -15.00 3.04
C GLY A 104 6.58 -13.80 3.17
N ARG A 105 6.13 -12.63 3.63
CA ARG A 105 6.98 -11.44 3.74
C ARG A 105 7.96 -11.56 4.92
N PRO A 106 9.17 -10.99 4.81
CA PRO A 106 10.03 -10.78 5.97
C PRO A 106 9.27 -10.00 7.05
N LYS A 107 9.37 -10.42 8.31
CA LYS A 107 8.70 -9.74 9.43
C LYS A 107 9.33 -8.38 9.73
N SER A 108 10.62 -8.24 9.44
CA SER A 108 11.41 -7.05 9.69
C SER A 108 12.58 -6.93 8.72
N PHE A 109 13.18 -5.74 8.66
CA PHE A 109 14.31 -5.41 7.80
C PHE A 109 15.43 -4.76 8.61
N LYS A 110 16.68 -5.08 8.28
CA LYS A 110 17.87 -4.54 8.95
C LYS A 110 18.11 -3.05 8.64
N SER A 111 17.76 -2.63 7.43
CA SER A 111 17.90 -1.25 6.96
C SER A 111 16.84 -0.91 5.92
N MET A 112 16.71 0.39 5.61
CA MET A 112 15.87 0.86 4.50
C MET A 112 16.33 0.27 3.17
N ASP A 113 17.65 0.21 2.93
CA ASP A 113 18.22 -0.35 1.70
C ASP A 113 17.92 -1.85 1.56
N HIS A 114 17.98 -2.62 2.65
CA HIS A 114 17.60 -4.03 2.65
C HIS A 114 16.13 -4.22 2.27
N ALA A 115 15.23 -3.33 2.74
CA ALA A 115 13.82 -3.37 2.37
C ALA A 115 13.60 -3.00 0.89
N ILE A 116 14.30 -1.97 0.38
CA ILE A 116 14.27 -1.58 -1.03
C ILE A 116 14.76 -2.74 -1.91
N GLU A 117 15.89 -3.34 -1.56
CA GLU A 117 16.46 -4.47 -2.28
C GLU A 117 15.51 -5.67 -2.31
N TRP A 118 14.95 -6.05 -1.15
CA TRP A 118 13.96 -7.12 -1.06
C TRP A 118 12.74 -6.83 -1.94
N SER A 119 12.25 -5.58 -1.96
CA SER A 119 11.07 -5.23 -2.76
C SER A 119 11.30 -5.41 -4.26
N VAL A 120 12.52 -5.17 -4.74
CA VAL A 120 12.88 -5.37 -6.15
C VAL A 120 13.12 -6.85 -6.45
N LYS A 121 13.89 -7.54 -5.61
CA LYS A 121 14.24 -8.97 -5.80
C LYS A 121 13.03 -9.90 -5.69
N SER A 122 12.11 -9.62 -4.77
CA SER A 122 10.84 -10.37 -4.64
C SER A 122 9.88 -10.12 -5.80
N GLY A 123 10.17 -9.15 -6.65
CA GLY A 123 9.28 -8.70 -7.71
C GLY A 123 8.13 -7.82 -7.22
N GLN A 124 8.04 -7.49 -5.91
CA GLN A 124 6.99 -6.62 -5.35
C GLN A 124 7.03 -5.21 -5.95
N ILE A 125 8.19 -4.67 -6.33
CA ILE A 125 8.31 -3.41 -7.08
C ILE A 125 9.38 -3.59 -8.14
N ARG A 126 8.99 -3.60 -9.42
CA ARG A 126 9.95 -3.87 -10.52
C ARG A 126 10.90 -2.72 -10.81
N ASN A 127 10.47 -1.48 -10.53
CA ASN A 127 11.24 -0.27 -10.81
C ASN A 127 12.00 0.20 -9.56
N LEU A 128 13.33 0.23 -9.65
CA LEU A 128 14.20 0.58 -8.53
C LEU A 128 14.00 2.03 -8.03
N GLU A 129 13.86 3.00 -8.93
CA GLU A 129 13.62 4.41 -8.59
C GLU A 129 12.33 4.55 -7.76
N SER A 130 11.29 3.83 -8.16
CA SER A 130 10.01 3.80 -7.45
C SER A 130 10.10 3.07 -6.13
N ALA A 131 10.85 1.98 -6.05
CA ALA A 131 11.09 1.26 -4.80
C ALA A 131 11.77 2.17 -3.76
N ARG A 132 12.80 2.92 -4.18
CA ARG A 132 13.53 3.88 -3.32
C ARG A 132 12.62 4.95 -2.72
N VAL A 133 11.68 5.48 -3.50
CA VAL A 133 10.75 6.51 -3.01
C VAL A 133 9.63 5.91 -2.15
N SER A 134 9.13 4.74 -2.52
CA SER A 134 7.88 4.23 -1.95
C SER A 134 8.00 3.26 -0.80
N MET A 135 9.14 2.58 -0.64
CA MET A 135 9.33 1.67 0.48
C MET A 135 9.35 2.41 1.82
N VAL A 136 9.76 3.68 1.83
CA VAL A 136 9.74 4.56 3.01
C VAL A 136 8.33 4.69 3.61
N GLY A 137 7.30 4.73 2.76
CA GLY A 137 5.90 4.78 3.20
C GLY A 137 5.35 3.43 3.70
N GLN A 138 6.00 2.32 3.36
CA GLN A 138 5.51 0.96 3.67
C GLN A 138 6.09 0.36 4.95
N ILE A 139 7.25 0.85 5.39
CA ILE A 139 7.92 0.40 6.62
C ILE A 139 8.07 1.56 7.61
N LYS A 140 8.29 1.24 8.89
CA LYS A 140 8.61 2.19 9.95
C LYS A 140 9.72 1.62 10.84
N ARG A 141 10.47 2.49 11.52
CA ARG A 141 11.44 2.05 12.51
C ARG A 141 10.73 1.34 13.66
N CYS A 142 11.36 0.30 14.18
CA CYS A 142 10.99 -0.27 15.47
C CYS A 142 11.33 0.78 16.52
N GLU A 143 10.34 1.17 17.33
CA GLU A 143 10.62 1.89 18.56
C GLU A 143 11.38 0.94 19.47
N VAL A 144 12.60 1.30 19.84
CA VAL A 144 13.29 0.67 20.96
C VAL A 144 12.52 1.18 22.16
N GLU A 145 11.74 0.33 22.80
CA GLU A 145 11.30 0.62 24.16
C GLU A 145 12.59 0.71 24.98
N GLU A 146 13.01 1.92 25.33
CA GLU A 146 13.96 2.14 26.41
C GLU A 146 13.28 1.56 27.66
N ALA A 147 13.56 0.29 27.93
CA ALA A 147 13.21 -0.32 29.19
C ALA A 147 13.95 0.48 30.27
N ASP A 148 13.18 1.20 31.10
CA ASP A 148 13.63 1.82 32.32
C ASP A 148 14.57 0.85 33.05
N THR A 149 15.85 1.21 33.10
CA THR A 149 16.85 0.48 33.87
C THR A 149 16.58 0.80 35.34
N LEU A 150 15.71 0.02 35.97
CA LEU A 150 15.62 -0.05 37.42
C LEU A 150 16.91 -0.72 37.92
N GLU A 151 17.86 0.11 38.31
CA GLU A 151 18.98 -0.27 39.16
C GLU A 151 18.45 -1.00 40.41
N GLN A 152 18.78 -2.29 40.52
CA GLN A 152 18.84 -2.94 41.82
C GLN A 152 20.24 -3.50 42.04
N ALA A 153 20.99 -2.74 42.84
CA ALA A 153 22.24 -3.14 43.44
C ALA A 153 22.02 -4.30 44.42
N SER A 154 22.96 -5.26 44.42
CA SER A 154 23.63 -5.90 45.58
C SER A 154 24.02 -7.36 45.25
N PRO A 155 24.96 -7.98 45.98
CA PRO A 155 26.24 -7.47 46.49
C PRO A 155 27.42 -8.35 46.06
N VAL A 156 28.61 -7.78 46.19
CA VAL A 156 29.92 -8.41 45.92
C VAL A 156 30.21 -9.50 46.96
N THR A 157 30.59 -10.70 46.50
CA THR A 157 31.37 -11.66 47.29
C THR A 157 32.53 -12.18 46.47
N ASP A 158 33.74 -11.83 46.92
CA ASP A 158 35.04 -12.32 46.46
C ASP A 158 35.19 -13.83 46.71
N VAL A 159 35.51 -14.61 45.66
CA VAL A 159 36.37 -15.80 45.79
C VAL A 159 37.22 -15.94 44.52
N VAL A 160 38.54 -15.82 44.70
CA VAL A 160 39.60 -16.07 43.73
C VAL A 160 39.96 -17.56 43.75
N VAL A 161 39.97 -18.24 42.59
CA VAL A 161 40.81 -19.43 42.35
C VAL A 161 41.28 -19.44 40.89
N GLU A 162 42.60 -19.51 40.70
CA GLU A 162 43.31 -19.58 39.42
C GLU A 162 43.39 -21.00 38.82
N ARG A 163 43.59 -21.01 37.48
CA ARG A 163 44.35 -21.95 36.63
C ARG A 163 43.86 -23.40 36.42
N ASN A 164 43.60 -23.73 35.14
CA ASN A 164 44.56 -24.53 34.33
C ASN A 164 44.18 -24.50 32.83
N GLU A 165 45.19 -24.26 32.00
CA GLU A 165 45.19 -24.50 30.56
C GLU A 165 45.28 -26.00 30.31
N GLU A 166 44.54 -26.53 29.32
CA GLU A 166 45.07 -27.55 28.40
C GLU A 166 44.14 -27.75 27.18
N PHE A 167 44.81 -28.11 26.10
CA PHE A 167 44.49 -27.95 24.68
C PHE A 167 44.03 -29.29 24.09
N TYR A 168 42.90 -29.33 23.38
CA TYR A 168 42.66 -30.31 22.31
C TYR A 168 41.67 -29.74 21.27
N ASP A 169 42.17 -29.59 20.05
CA ASP A 169 41.43 -29.26 18.83
C ASP A 169 40.66 -30.51 18.34
N GLN A 170 39.34 -30.36 18.12
CA GLN A 170 38.50 -31.32 17.41
C GLN A 170 37.24 -30.63 16.85
N SER A 171 37.41 -30.05 15.66
CA SER A 171 36.58 -30.24 14.46
C SER A 171 35.04 -30.33 14.54
N TYR A 172 34.39 -29.56 13.66
CA TYR A 172 33.06 -29.72 13.04
C TYR A 172 31.78 -29.30 13.79
N VAL A 173 31.22 -28.19 13.28
CA VAL A 173 29.81 -27.75 13.21
C VAL A 173 29.14 -27.19 14.49
N ASN A 174 29.14 -25.86 14.60
CA ASN A 174 27.89 -25.09 14.78
C ASN A 174 28.15 -23.60 14.55
N ASP A 175 27.93 -23.13 13.32
CA ASP A 175 27.68 -21.71 13.07
C ASP A 175 26.28 -21.36 13.62
N LYS A 176 26.17 -21.30 14.94
CA LYS A 176 25.20 -20.45 15.63
C LYS A 176 25.94 -19.20 16.09
N GLU A 177 26.51 -18.48 15.14
CA GLU A 177 26.77 -17.07 15.38
C GLU A 177 25.41 -16.38 15.54
N ASN A 178 25.18 -15.94 16.77
CA ASN A 178 24.17 -14.99 17.18
C ASN A 178 24.28 -13.70 16.35
N ALA A 179 23.81 -13.73 15.11
CA ALA A 179 23.48 -12.53 14.36
C ALA A 179 22.08 -12.09 14.79
N ALA A 180 21.95 -11.66 16.06
CA ALA A 180 20.94 -10.68 16.43
C ALA A 180 21.32 -9.36 15.74
N SER A 181 21.24 -9.34 14.40
CA SER A 181 21.23 -8.09 13.67
C SER A 181 19.93 -7.43 14.04
N GLU A 182 20.00 -6.50 14.97
CA GLU A 182 18.90 -5.69 15.48
C GLU A 182 17.98 -5.31 14.31
N SER A 183 16.79 -5.88 14.27
CA SER A 183 15.90 -5.65 13.15
C SER A 183 15.25 -4.27 13.29
N VAL A 184 15.81 -3.28 12.58
CA VAL A 184 15.51 -1.85 12.78
C VAL A 184 14.16 -1.42 12.20
N TYR A 185 13.65 -2.10 11.17
CA TYR A 185 12.42 -1.71 10.48
C TYR A 185 11.38 -2.82 10.46
N LYS A 186 10.10 -2.45 10.58
CA LYS A 186 8.94 -3.35 10.43
C LYS A 186 7.92 -2.77 9.46
N TRP A 187 7.01 -3.61 8.95
CA TRP A 187 5.88 -3.14 8.16
C TRP A 187 5.07 -2.11 8.93
N ARG A 188 4.69 -1.02 8.26
CA ARG A 188 3.93 0.07 8.88
C ARG A 188 2.55 -0.40 9.33
N ILE A 189 1.91 -1.21 8.49
CA ILE A 189 0.60 -1.80 8.70
C ILE A 189 0.69 -3.31 8.57
N ASP A 190 0.05 -4.00 9.51
CA ASP A 190 -0.25 -5.42 9.35
C ASP A 190 -1.54 -5.55 8.54
N LEU A 191 -1.39 -5.66 7.21
CA LEU A 191 -2.52 -5.71 6.29
C LEU A 191 -3.40 -6.95 6.53
N SER A 192 -2.88 -8.02 7.15
CA SER A 192 -3.70 -9.21 7.46
C SER A 192 -4.85 -8.88 8.41
N LYS A 193 -4.67 -7.92 9.32
CA LYS A 193 -5.74 -7.47 10.25
C LYS A 193 -6.91 -6.79 9.54
N SER A 194 -6.69 -6.30 8.32
CA SER A 194 -7.73 -5.68 7.51
C SER A 194 -8.57 -6.68 6.71
N GLU A 195 -8.25 -7.99 6.75
CA GLU A 195 -8.92 -9.04 5.96
C GLU A 195 -10.46 -9.00 6.07
N LYS A 196 -10.98 -8.75 7.26
CA LYS A 196 -12.42 -8.61 7.51
C LYS A 196 -13.11 -7.50 6.70
N TYR A 197 -12.35 -6.54 6.15
CA TYR A 197 -12.86 -5.45 5.33
C TYR A 197 -12.71 -5.70 3.83
N TRP A 198 -11.92 -6.70 3.40
CA TRP A 198 -11.57 -6.90 1.99
C TRP A 198 -12.79 -7.18 1.13
N ASP A 199 -13.73 -7.98 1.64
CA ASP A 199 -15.00 -8.25 0.97
C ASP A 199 -15.76 -6.94 0.72
N GLY A 200 -15.88 -6.10 1.75
CA GLY A 200 -16.56 -4.81 1.64
C GLY A 200 -15.86 -3.81 0.73
N TRP A 201 -14.55 -3.96 0.48
CA TRP A 201 -13.82 -3.10 -0.46
C TRP A 201 -14.10 -3.42 -1.92
N PHE A 202 -14.31 -4.70 -2.27
CA PHE A 202 -14.36 -5.11 -3.67
C PHE A 202 -15.75 -5.58 -4.11
N ARG A 203 -16.55 -6.16 -3.22
CA ARG A 203 -17.90 -6.64 -3.54
C ARG A 203 -18.79 -5.49 -4.01
N GLY A 204 -19.43 -5.68 -5.17
CA GLY A 204 -20.26 -4.69 -5.83
C GLY A 204 -19.51 -3.49 -6.44
N THR A 205 -18.18 -3.44 -6.36
CA THR A 205 -17.40 -2.26 -6.81
C THR A 205 -17.54 -2.03 -8.30
N SER A 206 -17.65 -3.09 -9.10
CA SER A 206 -17.85 -2.98 -10.55
C SER A 206 -19.17 -2.27 -10.88
N ASN A 207 -20.26 -2.66 -10.21
CA ASN A 207 -21.57 -2.02 -10.40
C ASN A 207 -21.60 -0.59 -9.85
N LEU A 208 -20.97 -0.32 -8.71
CA LEU A 208 -20.85 1.04 -8.17
C LEU A 208 -20.06 1.96 -9.10
N PHE A 209 -18.96 1.47 -9.67
CA PHE A 209 -18.17 2.20 -10.67
C PHE A 209 -19.04 2.52 -11.90
N LEU A 210 -19.79 1.56 -12.43
CA LEU A 210 -20.67 1.77 -13.58
C LEU A 210 -21.83 2.74 -13.28
N ALA A 211 -22.33 2.76 -12.04
CA ALA A 211 -23.42 3.64 -11.61
C ALA A 211 -22.99 5.11 -11.43
N CYS A 212 -21.70 5.38 -11.26
CA CYS A 212 -21.19 6.75 -11.15
C CYS A 212 -21.42 7.53 -12.46
N ASN A 213 -22.25 8.58 -12.39
CA ASN A 213 -22.58 9.44 -13.54
C ASN A 213 -21.49 10.49 -13.82
N LEU A 214 -20.28 10.02 -14.10
CA LEU A 214 -19.09 10.82 -14.37
C LEU A 214 -18.30 10.20 -15.53
N PRO A 215 -17.45 10.97 -16.23
CA PRO A 215 -16.38 10.43 -17.05
C PRO A 215 -15.50 9.47 -16.23
N LYS A 216 -15.30 8.26 -16.76
CA LYS A 216 -14.63 7.16 -16.07
C LYS A 216 -13.52 6.58 -16.94
N LEU A 217 -12.37 6.32 -16.31
CA LEU A 217 -11.24 5.63 -16.91
C LEU A 217 -10.86 4.42 -16.06
N LEU A 218 -10.81 3.24 -16.68
CA LEU A 218 -10.30 2.02 -16.08
C LEU A 218 -8.95 1.68 -16.71
N LEU A 219 -7.91 1.60 -15.87
CA LEU A 219 -6.59 1.15 -16.29
C LEU A 219 -6.38 -0.27 -15.78
N LEU A 220 -5.95 -1.18 -16.66
CA LEU A 220 -5.72 -2.59 -16.33
C LEU A 220 -4.34 -3.07 -16.79
N ALA A 221 -3.77 -4.03 -16.05
CA ALA A 221 -2.53 -4.71 -16.44
C ALA A 221 -2.68 -5.72 -17.58
N GLY A 222 -3.91 -6.18 -17.81
CA GLY A 222 -4.28 -7.17 -18.82
C GLY A 222 -5.81 -7.24 -18.96
N ILE A 223 -6.28 -7.66 -20.12
CA ILE A 223 -7.71 -7.72 -20.47
C ILE A 223 -8.41 -8.85 -19.71
N ASP A 224 -7.68 -9.92 -19.39
CA ASP A 224 -8.18 -11.13 -18.72
C ASP A 224 -8.70 -10.88 -17.29
N ARG A 225 -8.58 -9.64 -16.80
CA ARG A 225 -9.04 -9.23 -15.47
C ARG A 225 -10.45 -8.67 -15.46
N LEU A 226 -11.08 -8.39 -16.62
CA LEU A 226 -12.43 -7.85 -16.65
C LEU A 226 -13.45 -8.90 -16.19
N ASP A 227 -14.34 -8.51 -15.27
CA ASP A 227 -15.50 -9.30 -14.92
C ASP A 227 -16.65 -9.09 -15.92
N ARG A 228 -17.73 -9.84 -15.73
CA ARG A 228 -18.91 -9.79 -16.61
C ARG A 228 -19.52 -8.40 -16.65
N ASP A 229 -19.66 -7.72 -15.52
CA ASP A 229 -20.35 -6.44 -15.41
C ASP A 229 -19.55 -5.33 -16.09
N LEU A 230 -18.24 -5.25 -15.84
CA LEU A 230 -17.35 -4.31 -16.52
C LEU A 230 -17.20 -4.64 -18.01
N THR A 231 -17.23 -5.90 -18.41
CA THR A 231 -17.25 -6.28 -19.84
C THR A 231 -18.49 -5.73 -20.53
N ILE A 232 -19.67 -5.94 -19.96
CA ILE A 232 -20.93 -5.39 -20.50
C ILE A 232 -20.88 -3.86 -20.51
N GLY A 233 -20.43 -3.23 -19.43
CA GLY A 233 -20.30 -1.79 -19.34
C GLY A 233 -19.35 -1.19 -20.37
N GLN A 234 -18.23 -1.87 -20.64
CA GLN A 234 -17.26 -1.46 -21.65
C GLN A 234 -17.85 -1.57 -23.05
N MET A 235 -18.54 -2.67 -23.37
CA MET A 235 -19.21 -2.85 -24.66
C MET A 235 -20.33 -1.81 -24.89
N GLN A 236 -20.93 -1.31 -23.81
CA GLN A 236 -21.93 -0.22 -23.85
C GLN A 236 -21.30 1.18 -23.89
N GLY A 237 -19.96 1.30 -23.87
CA GLY A 237 -19.27 2.60 -23.88
C GLY A 237 -19.44 3.41 -22.60
N LYS A 238 -19.70 2.77 -21.45
CA LYS A 238 -19.95 3.47 -20.17
C LYS A 238 -18.68 4.06 -19.53
N PHE A 239 -17.50 3.62 -19.96
CA PHE A 239 -16.21 4.11 -19.48
C PHE A 239 -15.14 3.91 -20.56
N MET A 240 -14.03 4.63 -20.42
CA MET A 240 -12.82 4.40 -21.22
C MET A 240 -11.95 3.36 -20.55
N MET A 241 -11.35 2.47 -21.34
CA MET A 241 -10.44 1.44 -20.83
C MET A 241 -9.11 1.54 -21.57
N GLN A 242 -8.01 1.50 -20.81
CA GLN A 242 -6.67 1.34 -21.38
C GLN A 242 -5.92 0.21 -20.68
N VAL A 243 -5.32 -0.64 -21.50
CA VAL A 243 -4.53 -1.78 -21.05
C VAL A 243 -3.07 -1.36 -21.09
N LEU A 244 -2.39 -1.47 -19.96
CA LEU A 244 -0.96 -1.21 -19.80
C LEU A 244 -0.28 -2.55 -19.50
N PRO A 245 0.28 -3.24 -20.51
CA PRO A 245 0.95 -4.52 -20.30
C PRO A 245 2.09 -4.38 -19.28
N LEU A 246 2.32 -5.41 -18.47
CA LEU A 246 3.35 -5.47 -17.40
C LEU A 246 3.03 -4.67 -16.13
N TRP A 247 1.80 -4.17 -16.01
CA TRP A 247 1.34 -3.39 -14.86
C TRP A 247 0.80 -4.25 -13.70
N SER A 248 1.38 -5.44 -13.46
CA SER A 248 1.03 -6.23 -12.26
C SER A 248 1.26 -5.37 -11.00
N CYS A 249 0.69 -5.78 -9.85
CA CYS A 249 0.62 -5.12 -8.53
C CYS A 249 1.90 -4.43 -7.98
N SER A 250 2.98 -4.52 -8.74
CA SER A 250 4.36 -4.13 -8.53
C SER A 250 4.89 -3.03 -9.47
N ALA A 251 4.02 -2.40 -10.26
CA ALA A 251 4.44 -1.49 -11.32
C ALA A 251 4.12 -0.01 -11.03
N ARG A 252 4.81 0.54 -10.02
CA ARG A 252 5.19 1.96 -10.04
C ARG A 252 6.15 2.30 -11.22
N GLY A 253 6.50 1.32 -12.07
CA GLY A 253 7.46 1.48 -13.17
C GLY A 253 6.94 2.15 -14.45
N GLN A 254 5.64 2.39 -14.59
CA GLN A 254 5.04 3.00 -15.79
C GLN A 254 4.36 4.35 -15.50
N THR A 255 4.87 5.11 -14.54
CA THR A 255 4.33 6.44 -14.16
C THR A 255 4.09 7.37 -15.35
N ARG A 256 4.92 7.28 -16.40
CA ARG A 256 4.75 8.06 -17.63
C ARG A 256 3.52 7.64 -18.44
N GLN A 257 3.29 6.35 -18.65
CA GLN A 257 2.14 5.85 -19.42
C GLN A 257 0.83 6.08 -18.67
N VAL A 258 0.82 5.92 -17.34
CA VAL A 258 -0.33 6.28 -16.50
C VAL A 258 -0.61 7.78 -16.59
N ALA A 259 0.42 8.62 -16.49
CA ALA A 259 0.26 10.06 -16.64
C ALA A 259 -0.25 10.46 -18.02
N GLU A 260 0.17 9.75 -19.07
CA GLU A 260 -0.28 9.96 -20.45
C GLU A 260 -1.74 9.53 -20.64
N ALA A 261 -2.12 8.34 -20.17
CA ALA A 261 -3.50 7.86 -20.20
C ALA A 261 -4.47 8.83 -19.50
N VAL A 262 -4.08 9.30 -18.31
CA VAL A 262 -4.88 10.27 -17.56
C VAL A 262 -4.90 11.62 -18.26
N ALA A 263 -3.77 12.10 -18.79
CA ALA A 263 -3.70 13.38 -19.51
C ALA A 263 -4.52 13.40 -20.80
N LEU A 264 -4.61 12.27 -21.52
CA LEU A 264 -5.45 12.13 -22.71
C LEU A 264 -6.96 12.02 -22.39
N SER A 265 -7.29 11.69 -21.15
CA SER A 265 -8.66 11.49 -20.68
C SER A 265 -9.23 12.70 -19.93
N CYS A 266 -8.40 13.73 -19.68
CA CYS A 266 -8.78 14.99 -19.04
C CYS A 266 -8.96 16.07 -20.10
#